data_AF-A0A2A4E8H3-F1
#
_entry.id   AF-A0A2A4E8H3-F1
#
_cell.length_a   1.000
_cell.length_b   1.000
_cell.length_c   1.000
_cell.angle_alpha   90.00
_cell.angle_beta   90.00
_cell.angle_gamma   90.00
#
_symmetry.space_group_name_H-M   'P 1'
#
loop_
_entity.id
_entity.type
_entity.pdbx_description
1 polymer ?
#
loop_
_entity_poly.entity_id
_entity_poly.type
_entity_poly.pdbx_seq_one_letter_code
_entity_poly.pdbx_strand_id
1 'polypeptide(L)'
;MATQQTSGSQAARTKIVTTNTGRILRVNVDEISAPGAAAPAATPPGAPSPVVTDPARRADVLFRKRRDEGHELSSWWMIGAFVVTSGLVILLLSGVPGVA
;
A
#
# COMPACT_ATOMS: atom_id res chain seq x y z
N MET A 1 1.41 -41.79 -41.57
CA MET A 1 1.72 -40.76 -40.55
C MET A 1 1.33 -39.41 -41.12
N ALA A 2 0.34 -38.72 -40.53
CA ALA A 2 -0.19 -37.46 -41.06
C ALA A 2 0.09 -36.34 -40.05
N THR A 3 0.74 -35.26 -40.48
CA THR A 3 1.01 -34.07 -39.67
C THR A 3 -0.09 -33.04 -39.91
N GLN A 4 -0.95 -32.80 -38.92
CA GLN A 4 -1.86 -31.65 -38.94
C GLN A 4 -1.11 -30.42 -38.44
N GLN A 5 -0.86 -29.45 -39.32
CA GLN A 5 -0.46 -28.10 -38.93
C GLN A 5 -1.73 -27.29 -38.69
N THR A 6 -1.98 -26.92 -37.43
CA THR A 6 -3.01 -25.94 -37.09
C THR A 6 -2.46 -24.54 -37.38
N SER A 7 -2.76 -24.03 -38.57
CA SER A 7 -2.53 -22.64 -38.93
C SER A 7 -3.61 -21.77 -38.30
N GLY A 8 -3.20 -20.89 -37.38
CA GLY A 8 -3.75 -19.54 -37.27
C GLY A 8 -5.04 -19.34 -36.46
N SER A 9 -4.92 -19.23 -35.14
CA SER A 9 -5.75 -18.26 -34.42
C SER A 9 -5.00 -16.93 -34.44
N GLN A 10 -5.26 -16.11 -35.47
CA GLN A 10 -4.73 -14.75 -35.56
C GLN A 10 -5.29 -13.97 -34.36
N ALA A 11 -4.42 -13.59 -33.42
CA ALA A 11 -4.81 -12.74 -32.30
C ALA A 11 -5.44 -11.45 -32.85
N ALA A 12 -6.68 -11.18 -32.44
CA ALA A 12 -7.46 -10.04 -32.92
C ALA A 12 -6.66 -8.74 -32.76
N ARG A 13 -6.66 -7.88 -33.79
CA ARG A 13 -5.84 -6.67 -33.84
C ARG A 13 -6.37 -5.67 -32.82
N THR A 14 -5.76 -5.60 -31.64
CA THR A 14 -6.16 -4.63 -30.61
C THR A 14 -5.45 -3.30 -30.79
N LYS A 15 -6.18 -2.18 -30.71
CA LYS A 15 -5.62 -0.82 -30.65
C LYS A 15 -5.67 -0.32 -29.21
N ILE A 16 -4.59 0.32 -28.76
CA ILE A 16 -4.54 1.01 -27.48
C ILE A 16 -5.04 2.44 -27.69
N VAL A 17 -6.09 2.84 -26.98
CA VAL A 17 -6.66 4.18 -27.03
C VAL A 17 -6.64 4.79 -25.65
N THR A 18 -6.02 5.98 -25.54
CA THR A 18 -6.05 6.79 -24.33
C THR A 18 -7.24 7.73 -24.39
N THR A 19 -8.16 7.64 -23.43
CA THR A 19 -9.31 8.56 -23.33
C THR A 19 -8.85 9.93 -22.84
N ASN A 20 -9.67 10.97 -23.06
CA ASN A 20 -9.38 12.33 -22.60
C ASN A 20 -9.18 12.43 -21.06
N THR A 21 -9.75 11.50 -20.30
CA THR A 21 -9.56 11.32 -18.85
C THR A 21 -8.30 10.53 -18.47
N GLY A 22 -7.42 10.21 -19.42
CA GLY A 22 -6.17 9.48 -19.20
C GLY A 22 -6.32 7.97 -19.02
N ARG A 23 -7.52 7.40 -19.19
CA ARG A 23 -7.76 5.96 -19.07
C ARG A 23 -7.34 5.24 -20.35
N ILE A 24 -6.59 4.16 -20.20
CA ILE A 24 -6.11 3.35 -21.33
C ILE A 24 -7.11 2.21 -21.58
N LEU A 25 -7.69 2.17 -22.78
CA LEU A 25 -8.59 1.11 -23.23
C LEU A 25 -7.93 0.30 -24.33
N ARG A 26 -8.06 -1.03 -24.27
CA ARG A 26 -7.67 -1.95 -25.35
C ARG A 26 -8.94 -2.29 -26.12
N VAL A 27 -9.06 -1.79 -27.34
CA VAL A 27 -10.23 -2.00 -28.19
C VAL A 27 -9.91 -2.99 -29.29
N ASN A 28 -10.83 -3.91 -29.56
CA ASN A 28 -10.72 -4.79 -30.71
C ASN A 28 -11.11 -4.00 -31.98
N VAL A 29 -10.23 -3.96 -32.98
CA VAL A 29 -10.44 -3.12 -34.17
C VAL A 29 -11.64 -3.60 -35.00
N ASP A 30 -11.97 -4.89 -34.93
CA ASP A 30 -13.08 -5.49 -35.68
C ASP A 30 -14.47 -5.13 -35.10
N GLU A 31 -14.55 -4.73 -33.82
CA GLU A 31 -15.81 -4.29 -33.18
C GLU A 31 -16.18 -2.84 -33.51
N ILE A 32 -15.20 -2.02 -33.90
CA ILE A 32 -15.41 -0.59 -34.19
C ILE A 32 -16.18 -0.40 -35.51
N SER A 33 -16.18 -1.41 -36.38
CA SER A 33 -16.90 -1.40 -37.66
C SER A 33 -18.29 -2.06 -37.62
N ALA A 34 -18.73 -2.59 -36.48
CA ALA A 34 -20.06 -3.19 -36.34
C ALA A 34 -21.02 -2.25 -35.58
N PRO A 35 -22.15 -1.85 -36.17
CA PRO A 35 -23.17 -1.10 -35.43
C PRO A 35 -23.96 -2.06 -34.53
N GLY A 36 -23.70 -1.99 -33.23
CA GLY A 36 -24.63 -2.47 -32.20
C GLY A 36 -24.14 -3.68 -31.39
N ALA A 37 -23.66 -3.42 -30.17
CA ALA A 37 -23.74 -4.34 -29.06
C ALA A 37 -23.86 -3.55 -27.75
N ALA A 38 -24.81 -3.98 -26.91
CA ALA A 38 -25.35 -3.27 -25.76
C ALA A 38 -24.30 -2.85 -24.71
N ALA A 39 -24.41 -1.61 -24.24
CA ALA A 39 -23.63 -1.09 -23.12
C ALA A 39 -24.05 -1.79 -21.80
N PRO A 40 -23.11 -2.21 -20.95
CA PRO A 40 -23.45 -2.64 -19.60
C PRO A 40 -23.95 -1.43 -18.80
N ALA A 41 -25.01 -1.63 -18.02
CA ALA A 41 -25.66 -0.60 -17.20
C ALA A 41 -24.63 0.18 -16.37
N ALA A 42 -24.59 1.49 -16.58
CA ALA A 42 -23.73 2.40 -15.83
C ALA A 42 -24.14 2.40 -14.35
N THR A 43 -23.22 2.01 -13.48
CA THR A 43 -23.32 2.24 -12.03
C THR A 43 -23.39 3.75 -11.77
N PRO A 44 -24.29 4.24 -10.90
CA PRO A 44 -24.42 5.66 -10.60
C PRO A 44 -23.11 6.24 -10.05
N PRO A 45 -22.71 7.46 -10.48
CA PRO A 45 -21.53 8.13 -9.94
C PRO A 45 -21.78 8.49 -8.47
N GLY A 46 -21.13 7.77 -7.55
CA GLY A 46 -21.21 8.06 -6.12
C GLY A 46 -21.51 6.86 -5.21
N ALA A 47 -21.75 5.66 -5.74
CA ALA A 47 -21.75 4.47 -4.89
C ALA A 47 -20.34 4.26 -4.33
N PRO A 48 -20.14 4.18 -3.00
CA PRO A 48 -18.85 3.80 -2.44
C PRO A 48 -18.59 2.36 -2.89
N SER A 49 -17.80 2.22 -3.96
CA SER A 49 -17.18 0.94 -4.28
C SER A 49 -16.45 0.48 -3.02
N PRO A 50 -16.51 -0.83 -2.66
CA PRO A 50 -15.68 -1.33 -1.59
C PRO A 50 -14.26 -0.95 -1.95
N VAL A 51 -13.72 0.05 -1.26
CA VAL A 51 -12.40 0.57 -1.54
C VAL A 51 -11.49 -0.59 -1.17
N VAL A 52 -11.06 -1.36 -2.19
CA VAL A 52 -9.99 -2.33 -2.06
C VAL A 52 -8.79 -1.48 -1.70
N THR A 53 -8.65 -1.26 -0.40
CA THR A 53 -7.62 -0.41 0.16
C THR A 53 -6.39 -1.28 0.12
N ASP A 54 -5.71 -1.21 -1.03
CA ASP A 54 -4.43 -1.84 -1.26
C ASP A 54 -3.57 -1.58 -0.01
N PRO A 55 -3.21 -2.63 0.76
CA PRO A 55 -2.44 -2.45 1.99
C PRO A 55 -1.13 -1.70 1.74
N ALA A 56 -0.58 -1.75 0.51
CA ALA A 56 0.61 -1.02 0.11
C ALA A 56 0.37 0.49 -0.13
N ARG A 57 -0.88 0.92 -0.30
CA ARG A 57 -1.27 2.34 -0.49
C ARG A 57 -1.66 3.05 0.80
N ARG A 58 -1.58 2.38 1.94
CA ARG A 58 -1.85 3.00 3.25
C ARG A 58 -0.73 3.99 3.56
N ALA A 59 -1.07 5.25 3.84
CA ALA A 59 -0.12 6.30 4.18
C ALA A 59 0.80 5.89 5.35
N ASP A 60 0.25 5.16 6.32
CA ASP A 60 1.01 4.61 7.44
C ASP A 60 2.11 3.65 6.97
N VAL A 61 1.91 2.86 5.91
CA VAL A 61 2.92 1.90 5.43
C VAL A 61 4.06 2.61 4.70
N LEU A 62 3.81 3.73 4.04
CA LEU A 62 4.83 4.49 3.32
C LEU A 62 5.85 5.14 4.27
N PHE A 63 5.44 5.50 5.49
CA PHE A 63 6.29 6.22 6.44
C PHE A 63 6.57 5.47 7.75
N ARG A 64 5.84 4.39 8.04
CA ARG A 64 6.10 3.56 9.23
C ARG A 64 7.32 2.70 8.98
N LYS A 65 8.44 3.12 9.58
CA LYS A 65 9.61 2.27 9.77
C LYS A 65 9.19 1.00 10.54
N ARG A 66 9.18 -0.14 9.86
CA ARG A 66 9.01 -1.44 10.52
C ARG A 66 10.31 -1.73 11.27
N ARG A 67 10.21 -2.00 12.57
CA ARG A 67 11.30 -2.64 13.31
C ARG A 67 11.20 -4.14 13.07
N ASP A 68 12.34 -4.82 13.08
CA ASP A 68 12.37 -6.26 12.86
C ASP A 68 11.56 -6.99 13.93
N GLU A 69 10.89 -8.05 13.51
CA GLU A 69 10.13 -8.93 14.40
C GLU A 69 11.13 -9.62 15.34
N GLY A 70 10.98 -9.41 16.65
CA GLY A 70 11.96 -9.84 17.65
C GLY A 70 12.97 -8.77 18.10
N HIS A 71 12.80 -7.50 17.71
CA HIS A 71 13.59 -6.40 18.27
C HIS A 71 13.19 -6.14 19.74
N GLU A 72 13.87 -6.81 20.67
CA GLU A 72 13.69 -6.60 22.09
C GLU A 72 14.42 -5.33 22.56
N LEU A 73 13.73 -4.51 23.35
CA LEU A 73 14.36 -3.36 23.99
C LEU A 73 15.34 -3.85 25.06
N SER A 74 16.58 -3.38 25.01
CA SER A 74 17.57 -3.69 26.04
C SER A 74 17.10 -3.20 27.41
N SER A 75 16.97 -4.11 28.36
CA SER A 75 16.54 -3.80 29.74
C SER A 75 17.49 -2.83 30.46
N TRP A 76 18.74 -2.73 30.01
CA TRP A 76 19.71 -1.75 30.51
C TRP A 76 19.23 -0.30 30.37
N TRP A 77 18.38 0.01 29.40
CA TRP A 77 17.77 1.34 29.30
C TRP A 77 16.84 1.66 30.47
N MET A 78 16.03 0.70 30.90
CA MET A 78 15.14 0.89 32.06
C MET A 78 15.94 0.98 33.36
N ILE A 79 16.97 0.15 33.51
CA ILE A 79 17.88 0.18 34.66
C ILE A 79 18.63 1.52 34.70
N GLY A 80 19.17 1.97 33.57
CA GLY A 80 19.86 3.25 33.46
C GLY A 80 18.95 4.43 33.82
N ALA A 81 17.72 4.46 33.28
CA ALA A 81 16.75 5.49 33.63
C ALA A 81 16.45 5.52 35.14
N PHE A 82 16.23 4.35 35.75
CA PHE A 82 15.99 4.24 37.18
C PHE A 82 17.17 4.76 38.01
N VAL A 83 18.40 4.35 37.68
CA VAL A 83 19.61 4.76 38.41
C VAL A 83 19.84 6.27 38.26
N VAL A 84 19.66 6.83 37.06
CA VAL A 84 19.82 8.28 36.83
C VAL A 84 18.80 9.09 37.61
N THR A 85 17.51 8.73 37.53
CA THR A 85 16.46 9.47 38.25
C THR A 85 16.63 9.35 39.76
N SER A 86 16.92 8.15 40.27
CA SER A 86 17.13 7.93 41.70
C SER A 86 18.37 8.67 42.19
N GLY A 87 19.48 8.60 41.45
CA GLY A 87 20.71 9.33 41.75
C GLY A 87 20.49 10.84 41.76
N LEU A 88 19.70 11.37 40.82
CA LEU A 88 19.33 12.78 40.80
C LEU A 88 18.55 13.18 42.07
N VAL A 89 17.53 12.41 42.44
CA VAL A 89 16.74 12.67 43.66
C VAL A 89 17.62 12.63 44.91
N ILE A 90 18.49 11.62 45.01
CA ILE A 90 19.44 11.49 46.13
C ILE A 90 20.37 12.69 46.18
N LEU A 91 20.92 13.13 45.04
CA LEU A 91 21.79 14.30 44.97
C LEU A 91 21.06 15.56 45.44
N LEU A 92 19.82 15.78 44.99
CA LEU A 92 19.03 16.94 45.38
C LEU A 92 18.72 16.94 46.89
N LEU A 93 18.35 15.79 47.46
CA LEU A 93 18.04 15.68 48.89
C LEU A 93 19.29 15.68 49.78
N SER A 94 20.41 15.12 49.31
CA SER A 94 21.67 15.02 50.07
C SER A 94 22.55 16.27 49.93
N GLY A 95 22.27 17.11 48.92
CA GLY A 95 22.97 18.37 48.67
C GLY A 95 22.43 19.57 49.45
N VAL A 96 21.42 19.39 50.32
CA VAL A 96 20.96 20.42 51.26
C VAL A 96 21.74 20.27 52.58
N PRO A 97 22.75 21.12 52.85
CA PRO A 97 23.41 21.11 54.15
C PRO A 97 22.48 21.70 55.22
N GLY A 98 22.13 20.89 56.22
CA GLY A 98 21.62 21.30 57.54
C GLY A 98 20.43 22.26 57.57
N VAL A 99 19.21 21.74 57.70
CA VAL A 99 18.17 22.38 58.53
C VAL A 99 18.23 21.72 59.92
N ALA A 100 19.23 22.14 60.70
CA ALA A 100 19.36 21.88 62.12
C ALA A 100 20.00 23.11 62.77
#